data_AF-A0A4R7DH93-F1
#
_entry.id   AF-A0A4R7DH93-F1
#
_cell.length_a   1.000
_cell.length_b   1.000
_cell.length_c   1.000
_cell.angle_alpha   90.00
_cell.angle_beta   90.00
_cell.angle_gamma   90.00
#
_symmetry.space_group_name_H-M   'P 1'
#
loop_
_entity.id
_entity.type
_entity.pdbx_description
1 polymer ?
#
loop_
_entity_poly.entity_id
_entity_poly.type
_entity_poly.pdbx_seq_one_letter_code
_entity_poly.pdbx_strand_id
1 'polypeptide(L)'
;MVQKIWMILAFLAAAGGLFFLGVAGKYTFGYYANPAAEYRHEYMQVVILALIAALPCWLAASGFLWLVREIVPKVLLFSVYFVTLCLCAFYLFTNLYAFVMWLLDK
;
A
#
# COMPACT_ATOMS: atom_id res chain seq x y z
N MET A 1 26.24 -0.04 13.72
CA MET A 1 26.14 0.82 12.51
C MET A 1 25.10 0.26 11.54
N VAL A 2 25.22 -1.00 11.14
CA VAL A 2 24.29 -1.70 10.23
C VAL A 2 22.81 -1.65 10.68
N GLN A 3 22.52 -1.86 11.96
CA GLN A 3 21.14 -1.77 12.48
C GLN A 3 20.51 -0.38 12.29
N LYS A 4 21.29 0.70 12.44
CA LYS A 4 20.80 2.07 12.24
C LYS A 4 20.43 2.32 10.78
N ILE A 5 21.21 1.77 9.84
CA ILE A 5 20.93 1.86 8.41
C ILE A 5 19.60 1.17 8.09
N TRP A 6 19.37 -0.04 8.59
CA TRP A 6 18.10 -0.75 8.37
C TRP A 6 16.90 -0.01 8.94
N MET A 7 17.02 0.62 10.12
CA MET A 7 15.94 1.45 10.66
C MET A 7 15.66 2.69 9.81
N ILE A 8 16.70 3.36 9.29
CA ILE A 8 16.54 4.51 8.40
C ILE A 8 15.87 4.09 7.09
N LEU A 9 16.30 2.97 6.49
CA LEU A 9 15.70 2.44 5.28
C LEU A 9 14.24 2.03 5.50
N ALA A 10 13.93 1.38 6.62
CA ALA A 10 12.56 1.05 7.01
C ALA A 10 11.70 2.31 7.13
N PHE A 11 12.22 3.36 7.76
CA PHE A 11 11.53 4.63 7.92
C PHE A 11 11.27 5.32 6.57
N LEU A 12 12.28 5.40 5.70
CA LEU A 12 12.15 5.98 4.36
C LEU A 12 11.13 5.21 3.51
N ALA A 13 11.17 3.88 3.56
CA ALA A 13 10.21 3.03 2.87
C ALA A 13 8.79 3.22 3.40
N ALA A 14 8.60 3.26 4.73
CA ALA A 14 7.29 3.50 5.33
C ALA A 14 6.76 4.91 5.01
N ALA A 15 7.62 5.94 5.00
CA ALA A 15 7.24 7.29 4.62
C ALA A 15 6.77 7.37 3.16
N GLY A 16 7.47 6.71 2.24
CA GLY A 16 7.04 6.57 0.85
C GLY A 16 5.69 5.84 0.73
N GLY A 17 5.51 4.75 1.48
CA GLY A 17 4.25 4.01 1.53
C GLY A 17 3.08 4.86 2.05
N LEU A 18 3.31 5.66 3.10
CA LEU A 18 2.31 6.59 3.64
C LEU A 18 1.95 7.70 2.67
N PHE A 19 2.92 8.22 1.91
CA PHE A 19 2.66 9.23 0.88
C PHE A 19 1.65 8.69 -0.16
N PHE A 20 1.88 7.48 -0.69
CA PHE A 20 0.97 6.87 -1.66
C PHE A 20 -0.40 6.52 -1.06
N LEU A 21 -0.46 6.08 0.21
CA LEU A 21 -1.74 5.91 0.90
C LEU A 21 -2.49 7.25 1.06
N GLY A 22 -1.78 8.35 1.31
CA GLY A 22 -2.34 9.69 1.35
C GLY A 22 -2.92 10.12 0.00
N VAL A 23 -2.23 9.81 -1.10
CA VAL A 23 -2.75 10.01 -2.46
C VAL A 23 -4.03 9.19 -2.65
N ALA A 24 -4.02 7.89 -2.33
CA ALA A 24 -5.21 7.05 -2.43
C ALA A 24 -6.39 7.62 -1.61
N GLY A 25 -6.14 8.08 -0.38
CA GLY A 25 -7.15 8.71 0.47
C GLY A 25 -7.75 9.98 -0.13
N LYS A 26 -6.90 10.88 -0.64
CA LYS A 26 -7.32 12.13 -1.30
C LYS A 26 -8.25 11.87 -2.50
N TYR A 27 -7.88 10.93 -3.35
CA TYR A 27 -8.65 10.61 -4.55
C TYR A 27 -9.93 9.83 -4.23
N THR A 28 -9.90 8.97 -3.21
CA THR A 28 -11.11 8.31 -2.69
C THR A 28 -12.11 9.35 -2.15
N PHE A 29 -11.63 10.34 -1.38
CA PHE A 29 -12.47 11.43 -0.91
C PHE A 29 -13.03 12.25 -2.07
N GLY A 30 -12.21 12.58 -3.07
CA GLY A 30 -12.65 13.28 -4.28
C GLY A 30 -13.75 12.54 -5.05
N TYR A 31 -13.69 11.20 -5.09
CA TYR A 31 -14.73 10.37 -5.70
C TYR A 31 -16.09 10.51 -5.01
N TYR A 32 -16.15 10.64 -3.69
CA TYR A 32 -17.42 10.78 -2.96
C TYR A 32 -17.88 12.23 -2.87
N ALA A 33 -16.96 13.18 -2.75
CA ALA A 33 -17.27 14.60 -2.58
C ALA A 33 -17.81 15.26 -3.88
N ASN A 34 -17.40 14.76 -5.06
CA ASN A 34 -17.78 15.35 -6.35
C ASN A 34 -18.55 14.36 -7.23
N PRO A 35 -19.81 14.03 -6.90
CA PRO A 35 -20.59 13.05 -7.66
C PRO A 35 -20.92 13.49 -9.10
N ALA A 36 -20.92 14.80 -9.37
CA ALA A 36 -21.21 15.38 -10.69
C ALA A 36 -19.98 15.55 -11.59
N ALA A 37 -18.79 15.10 -11.16
CA ALA A 37 -17.58 15.22 -11.98
C ALA A 37 -17.66 14.32 -13.23
N GLU A 38 -17.37 14.91 -14.39
CA GLU A 38 -17.44 14.24 -15.71
C GLU A 38 -16.55 12.99 -15.79
N TYR A 39 -15.36 13.05 -15.19
CA TYR A 39 -14.38 11.96 -15.17
C TYR A 39 -14.23 11.29 -13.81
N ARG A 40 -15.33 11.15 -13.07
CA ARG A 40 -15.33 10.60 -11.70
C ARG A 40 -14.68 9.21 -11.59
N HIS A 41 -14.78 8.38 -12.63
CA HIS A 41 -14.19 7.04 -12.66
C HIS A 41 -12.65 7.05 -12.67
N GLU A 42 -12.03 8.11 -13.19
CA GLU A 42 -10.56 8.27 -13.19
C GLU A 42 -10.02 8.39 -11.75
N TYR A 43 -10.81 8.94 -10.82
CA TYR A 43 -10.41 8.96 -9.41
C TYR A 43 -10.15 7.55 -8.86
N MET A 44 -10.98 6.57 -9.21
CA MET A 44 -10.78 5.18 -8.76
C MET A 44 -9.57 4.53 -9.43
N GLN A 45 -9.26 4.88 -10.69
CA GLN A 45 -8.03 4.43 -11.35
C GLN A 45 -6.80 4.95 -10.62
N VAL A 46 -6.78 6.23 -10.24
CA VAL A 46 -5.69 6.83 -9.46
C VAL A 46 -5.56 6.17 -8.08
N VAL A 47 -6.68 5.86 -7.41
CA VAL A 47 -6.67 5.11 -6.14
C VAL A 47 -5.98 3.76 -6.31
N ILE A 48 -6.36 2.98 -7.32
CA ILE A 48 -5.76 1.67 -7.58
C ILE A 48 -4.26 1.80 -7.87
N LEU A 49 -3.86 2.73 -8.73
CA LEU A 49 -2.45 2.96 -9.06
C LEU A 49 -1.63 3.38 -7.83
N ALA A 50 -2.18 4.25 -6.97
CA ALA A 50 -1.53 4.67 -5.73
C ALA A 50 -1.36 3.50 -4.76
N LEU A 51 -2.35 2.61 -4.63
CA LEU A 51 -2.26 1.42 -3.79
C LEU A 51 -1.22 0.42 -4.32
N ILE A 52 -1.14 0.22 -5.63
CA ILE A 52 -0.11 -0.60 -6.27
C ILE A 52 1.29 0.01 -6.02
N ALA A 53 1.44 1.32 -6.14
CA ALA A 53 2.70 2.02 -5.86
C ALA A 53 3.10 1.97 -4.37
N ALA A 54 2.13 1.94 -3.45
CA ALA A 54 2.38 1.81 -2.01
C ALA A 54 2.94 0.43 -1.65
N LEU A 55 2.51 -0.63 -2.34
CA LEU A 55 2.87 -2.03 -2.03
C LEU A 55 4.39 -2.29 -1.93
N PRO A 56 5.23 -1.96 -2.93
CA PRO A 56 6.68 -2.21 -2.83
C PRO A 56 7.32 -1.45 -1.66
N CYS A 57 6.82 -0.26 -1.32
CA CYS A 57 7.30 0.51 -0.18
C CYS A 57 7.02 -0.22 1.15
N TRP A 58 5.82 -0.75 1.34
CA TRP A 58 5.44 -1.48 2.56
C TRP A 58 6.12 -2.85 2.66
N LEU A 59 6.31 -3.54 1.54
CA LEU A 59 7.12 -4.77 1.49
C LEU A 59 8.59 -4.49 1.86
N ALA A 60 9.19 -3.43 1.33
CA ALA A 60 10.55 -3.02 1.66
C ALA A 60 10.66 -2.65 3.15
N ALA A 61 9.73 -1.85 3.67
CA ALA A 61 9.68 -1.48 5.09
C ALA A 61 9.59 -2.73 5.99
N SER A 62 8.75 -3.69 5.62
CA SER A 62 8.62 -4.96 6.34
C SER A 62 9.91 -5.79 6.32
N GLY A 63 10.57 -5.88 5.17
CA GLY A 63 11.84 -6.60 5.01
C GLY A 63 12.97 -5.97 5.82
N PHE A 64 13.09 -4.63 5.79
CA PHE A 64 14.10 -3.92 6.58
C PHE A 64 13.86 -4.04 8.08
N LEU A 65 12.61 -3.95 8.54
CA LEU A 65 12.28 -4.15 9.96
C LEU A 65 12.52 -5.58 10.45
N TRP A 66 12.33 -6.58 9.58
CA TRP A 66 12.62 -7.97 9.93
C TRP A 66 14.09 -8.18 10.33
N LEU A 67 15.02 -7.49 9.66
CA LEU A 67 16.46 -7.54 9.96
C LEU A 67 16.82 -6.93 11.32
N VAL A 68 15.93 -6.12 11.91
CA VAL A 68 16.11 -5.46 13.21
C VAL A 68 14.99 -5.80 14.22
N ARG A 69 14.25 -6.90 14.01
CA ARG A 69 13.07 -7.30 14.80
C ARG A 69 13.32 -7.54 16.30
N GLU A 70 14.57 -7.77 16.67
CA GLU A 70 15.01 -8.00 18.06
C GLU A 70 14.99 -6.70 18.88
N ILE A 71 15.27 -5.56 18.23
CA ILE A 71 15.43 -4.25 18.89
C ILE A 71 14.21 -3.35 18.70
N VAL A 72 13.36 -3.63 17.72
CA VAL A 72 12.19 -2.80 17.39
C VAL A 72 10.99 -3.19 18.28
N PRO A 73 10.24 -2.20 18.81
CA PRO A 73 9.00 -2.47 19.53
C PRO A 73 8.02 -3.32 18.71
N LYS A 74 7.49 -4.38 19.32
CA LYS A 74 6.59 -5.34 18.64
C LYS A 74 5.34 -4.67 18.06
N VAL A 75 4.84 -3.61 18.71
CA VAL A 75 3.71 -2.81 18.22
C VAL A 75 4.00 -2.19 16.85
N LEU A 76 5.19 -1.62 16.67
CA LEU A 76 5.59 -0.98 15.41
C LEU A 76 5.77 -2.03 14.31
N LEU A 77 6.39 -3.15 14.65
CA LEU A 77 6.59 -4.28 13.73
C LEU A 77 5.24 -4.86 13.27
N PHE A 78 4.31 -5.08 14.19
CA PHE A 78 2.96 -5.56 13.88
C PHE A 78 2.20 -4.55 12.99
N SER A 79 2.32 -3.25 13.26
CA SER A 79 1.65 -2.21 12.47
C SER A 79 2.12 -2.21 11.02
N VAL A 80 3.44 -2.27 10.78
CA VAL A 80 3.98 -2.32 9.41
C VAL A 80 3.58 -3.60 8.69
N TYR A 81 3.59 -4.74 9.39
CA TYR A 81 3.17 -6.02 8.81
C TYR A 81 1.69 -6.06 8.49
N PHE A 82 0.86 -5.49 9.36
CA PHE A 82 -0.58 -5.39 9.14
C PHE A 82 -0.88 -4.59 7.88
N VAL A 83 -0.30 -3.39 7.73
CA VAL A 83 -0.51 -2.56 6.52
C VAL A 83 -0.02 -3.29 5.26
N THR A 84 1.14 -3.95 5.35
CA THR A 84 1.69 -4.73 4.24
C THR A 84 0.76 -5.89 3.85
N LEU A 85 0.23 -6.62 4.84
CA LEU A 85 -0.70 -7.72 4.61
C LEU A 85 -2.01 -7.23 3.98
N CYS A 86 -2.54 -6.09 4.42
CA CYS A 86 -3.72 -5.48 3.79
C CYS A 86 -3.47 -5.14 2.32
N LEU A 87 -2.32 -4.56 1.98
CA LEU A 87 -1.96 -4.23 0.60
C LEU A 87 -1.74 -5.49 -0.25
N CYS A 88 -1.09 -6.52 0.30
CA CYS A 88 -0.93 -7.81 -0.38
C CYS A 88 -2.30 -8.46 -0.64
N ALA A 89 -3.19 -8.46 0.35
CA ALA A 89 -4.54 -8.99 0.19
C ALA A 89 -5.31 -8.22 -0.88
N PHE A 90 -5.28 -6.89 -0.85
CA PHE A 90 -5.92 -6.05 -1.86
C PHE A 90 -5.40 -6.34 -3.28
N TYR A 91 -4.07 -6.46 -3.42
CA TYR A 91 -3.46 -6.81 -4.70
C TYR A 91 -3.89 -8.20 -5.18
N LEU A 92 -3.90 -9.20 -4.29
CA LEU A 92 -4.37 -10.55 -4.60
C LEU A 92 -5.84 -10.56 -5.03
N PHE A 93 -6.72 -9.86 -4.31
CA PHE A 93 -8.14 -9.76 -4.68
C PHE A 93 -8.34 -9.08 -6.03
N THR A 94 -7.55 -8.05 -6.34
CA THR A 94 -7.64 -7.35 -7.62
C THR A 94 -7.23 -8.26 -8.78
N ASN A 95 -6.16 -9.04 -8.60
CA ASN A 95 -5.73 -10.03 -9.60
C ASN A 95 -6.70 -11.21 -9.71
N LEU A 96 -7.26 -11.69 -8.59
CA LEU A 96 -8.26 -12.75 -8.58
C LEU A 96 -9.52 -12.31 -9.32
N TYR A 97 -9.99 -11.08 -9.09
CA TYR A 97 -11.11 -10.51 -9.84
C TYR A 97 -10.82 -10.45 -11.34
N ALA A 98 -9.65 -9.94 -11.74
CA ALA A 98 -9.25 -9.89 -13.14
C ALA A 98 -9.18 -11.29 -13.76
N PHE A 99 -8.65 -12.28 -13.04
CA PHE A 99 -8.58 -13.66 -13.47
C PHE A 99 -9.96 -14.32 -13.62
N VAL A 100 -10.87 -14.08 -12.68
CA VAL A 100 -12.26 -14.58 -12.75
C VAL A 100 -12.99 -13.93 -13.92
N MET A 101 -12.84 -12.61 -14.13
CA MET A 101 -13.43 -11.93 -15.29
C MET A 101 -12.88 -12.48 -16.60
N TRP A 102 -11.57 -12.74 -16.68
CA TRP A 102 -10.95 -13.36 -17.86
C TRP A 102 -11.47 -14.78 -18.13
N LEU A 103 -11.79 -15.57 -17.08
CA LEU A 103 -12.40 -16.88 -17.23
C LEU A 103 -13.88 -16.84 -17.65
N LEU A 104 -14.59 -15.76 -17.30
CA LEU A 104 -16.01 -15.56 -17.58
C LEU A 104 -16.26 -14.90 -18.94
N ASP A 105 -15.32 -14.09 -19.42
CA ASP A 105 -15.25 -13.67 -20.82
C ASP A 105 -14.98 -14.93 -21.67
N LYS A 106 -15.99 -15.35 -22.43
CA LYS A 106 -15.88 -16.47 -23.37
C LYS A 106 -14.88 -16.19 -24.48
#